data_AF-A0A916QS09-F1
#
_entry.id   AF-A0A916QS09-F1
#
_cell.length_a   1.000
_cell.length_b   1.000
_cell.length_c   1.000
_cell.angle_alpha   90.00
_cell.angle_beta   90.00
_cell.angle_gamma   90.00
#
_symmetry.space_group_name_H-M   'P 1'
#
loop_
_entity.id
_entity.type
_entity.pdbx_description
1 polymer ?
#
loop_
_entity_poly.entity_id
_entity_poly.type
_entity_poly.pdbx_seq_one_letter_code
_entity_poly.pdbx_strand_id
1 'polypeptide(L)' 'MATDSQKKTKYKYLGKAGNEAHIDAVEKMTRRDIIDELERVVHSLQESYLDICFGGEVELDPSYDFQMG' A
#
# COMPACT_ATOMS: atom_id res chain seq x y z
N MET A 1 -41.89 -5.14 28.54
CA MET A 1 -40.45 -5.53 28.53
C MET A 1 -39.65 -4.36 27.98
N ALA A 2 -38.59 -3.97 28.68
CA ALA A 2 -37.84 -2.73 28.46
C ALA A 2 -37.19 -2.64 27.07
N THR A 3 -37.24 -1.45 26.49
CA THR A 3 -36.68 -1.07 25.19
C THR A 3 -35.16 -0.96 25.26
N ASP A 4 -34.44 -1.96 24.76
CA ASP A 4 -32.98 -1.92 24.58
C ASP A 4 -32.62 -1.17 23.28
N SER A 5 -32.91 0.14 23.25
CA SER A 5 -32.65 1.01 22.08
C SER A 5 -31.41 1.90 22.26
N GLN A 6 -30.54 1.61 23.23
CA GLN A 6 -29.42 2.49 23.59
C GLN A 6 -28.03 1.93 23.25
N LYS A 7 -27.95 0.87 22.44
CA LYS A 7 -26.67 0.40 21.90
C LYS A 7 -26.21 1.35 20.78
N LYS A 8 -25.45 2.38 21.16
CA LYS A 8 -24.70 3.24 20.22
C LYS A 8 -23.61 2.37 19.58
N THR A 9 -23.95 1.68 18.50
CA THR A 9 -22.96 0.95 17.71
C THR A 9 -21.99 1.96 17.09
N LYS A 10 -20.70 1.61 17.01
CA LYS A 10 -19.65 2.48 16.46
C LYS A 10 -19.95 3.00 15.04
N TYR A 11 -20.94 2.43 14.36
CA TYR A 11 -21.29 2.68 12.97
C TYR A 11 -22.66 3.37 12.78
N LYS A 12 -23.25 3.93 13.84
CA LYS A 12 -24.57 4.58 13.77
C LYS A 12 -24.66 5.67 12.69
N TYR A 13 -23.56 6.34 12.37
CA TYR A 13 -23.48 7.38 11.33
C TYR A 13 -23.46 6.83 9.89
N LEU A 14 -23.18 5.54 9.67
CA LEU A 14 -23.26 4.93 8.34
C LEU A 14 -24.71 4.71 7.88
N GLY A 15 -25.68 4.87 8.78
CA GLY A 15 -27.09 4.60 8.53
C GLY A 15 -27.37 3.11 8.33
N LYS A 16 -28.51 2.78 7.73
CA LYS A 16 -28.89 1.40 7.41
C LYS A 16 -27.99 0.85 6.30
N ALA A 17 -27.58 -0.41 6.37
CA ALA A 17 -26.88 -1.06 5.25
C ALA A 17 -27.68 -0.88 3.94
N GLY A 18 -26.99 -0.52 2.86
CA GLY A 18 -27.59 -0.16 1.57
C GLY A 18 -28.07 1.29 1.43
N ASN A 19 -27.91 2.12 2.46
CA ASN A 19 -28.04 3.58 2.37
C ASN A 19 -26.90 4.16 1.50
N GLU A 20 -27.16 5.26 0.78
CA GLU A 20 -26.17 6.04 0.03
C GLU A 20 -24.90 6.34 0.84
N ALA A 21 -25.03 6.77 2.10
CA ALA A 21 -23.86 7.04 2.96
C ALA A 21 -23.02 5.77 3.26
N HIS A 22 -23.66 4.61 3.34
CA HIS A 22 -22.98 3.34 3.52
C HIS A 22 -22.28 2.91 2.23
N ILE A 23 -22.95 3.04 1.09
CA ILE A 23 -22.41 2.69 -0.23
C ILE A 23 -21.19 3.57 -0.55
N ASP A 24 -21.31 4.89 -0.37
CA ASP A 24 -20.22 5.85 -0.60
C ASP A 24 -19.00 5.55 0.29
N ALA A 25 -19.23 5.21 1.56
CA ALA A 25 -18.15 4.81 2.46
C ALA A 25 -17.43 3.54 2.00
N VAL A 26 -18.18 2.51 1.56
CA VAL A 26 -17.62 1.27 1.02
C VAL A 26 -16.84 1.55 -0.27
N GLU A 27 -17.40 2.30 -1.20
CA GLU A 27 -16.70 2.64 -2.45
C GLU A 27 -15.43 3.44 -2.21
N LYS A 28 -15.45 4.40 -1.27
CA LYS A 28 -14.25 5.16 -0.90
C LYS A 28 -13.16 4.26 -0.32
N MET A 29 -13.53 3.28 0.50
CA MET A 29 -12.58 2.31 1.03
C MET A 29 -12.01 1.43 -0.08
N THR A 30 -12.85 0.88 -0.96
CA THR A 30 -12.37 0.10 -2.11
C THR A 30 -11.44 0.90 -3.02
N ARG A 31 -11.76 2.18 -3.28
CA ARG A 31 -10.90 3.08 -4.06
C ARG A 31 -9.55 3.31 -3.38
N ARG A 32 -9.53 3.45 -2.04
CA ARG A 32 -8.30 3.60 -1.26
C ARG A 32 -7.41 2.36 -1.41
N ASP A 33 -7.98 1.18 -1.24
CA ASP A 33 -7.23 -0.08 -1.34
C ASP A 33 -6.57 -0.24 -2.72
N ILE A 34 -7.26 0.16 -3.80
CA ILE A 34 -6.70 0.15 -5.16
C ILE A 34 -5.54 1.15 -5.29
N ILE A 35 -5.69 2.36 -4.74
CA ILE A 35 -4.64 3.39 -4.79
C ILE A 35 -3.38 2.90 -4.06
N ASP A 36 -3.55 2.36 -2.85
CA ASP A 36 -2.43 1.91 -2.02
C ASP A 36 -1.64 0.77 -2.71
N GLU A 37 -2.34 -0.14 -3.40
CA GLU A 37 -1.68 -1.20 -4.17
C GLU A 37 -0.96 -0.67 -5.42
N LEU A 38 -1.53 0.31 -6.13
CA LEU A 38 -0.87 0.95 -7.26
C LEU A 38 0.41 1.69 -6.81
N GLU A 39 0.34 2.42 -5.69
CA GLU A 39 1.51 3.09 -5.11
C GLU A 39 2.60 2.08 -4.73
N ARG A 40 2.23 0.95 -4.14
CA ARG A 40 3.16 -0.14 -3.81
C ARG A 40 3.87 -0.70 -5.05
N VAL A 41 3.12 -0.92 -6.14
CA VAL A 41 3.68 -1.41 -7.40
C VAL A 41 4.64 -0.37 -8.01
N VAL A 42 4.26 0.92 -8.00
CA VAL A 42 5.13 2.00 -8.50
C VAL A 42 6.45 2.06 -7.72
N HIS A 43 6.38 1.99 -6.39
CA HIS A 43 7.59 1.99 -5.55
C HIS A 43 8.49 0.79 -5.85
N SER A 44 7.92 -0.41 -5.97
CA SER A 44 8.69 -1.62 -6.30
C SER A 44 9.39 -1.50 -7.67
N LEU A 45 8.72 -0.92 -8.67
CA LEU A 45 9.32 -0.69 -9.99
C LEU A 45 10.44 0.35 -9.93
N GLN A 46 10.28 1.42 -9.14
CA GLN A 46 11.31 2.43 -8.94
C GLN A 46 12.56 1.85 -8.26
N GLU A 47 12.37 1.04 -7.21
CA GLU A 47 13.47 0.34 -6.53
C GLU A 47 14.20 -0.61 -7.47
N SER A 48 13.45 -1.41 -8.25
CA SER A 48 14.05 -2.32 -9.23
C SER A 48 14.83 -1.56 -10.32
N TYR A 49 14.34 -0.42 -10.77
CA TYR A 49 15.06 0.43 -11.71
C TYR A 49 16.36 0.96 -11.12
N LEU A 50 16.33 1.41 -9.86
CA LEU A 50 17.53 1.90 -9.18
C LEU A 50 18.57 0.79 -8.99
N ASP A 51 18.13 -0.41 -8.63
CA ASP A 51 18.99 -1.58 -8.48
C ASP A 51 19.70 -1.93 -9.80
N ILE A 52 18.94 -1.96 -10.91
CA ILE A 52 19.51 -2.25 -12.24
C ILE A 52 20.50 -1.17 -12.69
N CYS A 53 20.15 0.11 -12.49
CA CYS A 53 20.96 1.22 -13.01
C CYS A 53 22.16 1.58 -12.11
N PHE A 54 22.05 1.33 -10.81
CA PHE A 54 22.99 1.85 -9.81
C PHE A 54 23.37 0.84 -8.72
N GLY A 55 22.70 -0.31 -8.62
CA GLY A 55 22.94 -1.36 -7.62
C GLY A 55 24.03 -2.37 -7.99
N GLY A 56 24.72 -2.16 -9.12
CA GLY A 56 25.87 -2.98 -9.48
C GLY A 56 27.01 -2.81 -8.48
N GLU A 57 27.26 -3.80 -7.63
CA GLU A 57 28.60 -4.00 -7.12
C GLU A 57 29.51 -4.24 -8.33
N VAL A 58 30.48 -3.36 -8.53
CA VAL A 58 31.58 -3.62 -9.45
C VAL A 58 32.25 -4.88 -8.91
N GLU A 59 32.05 -6.03 -9.56
CA GLU A 59 32.96 -7.16 -9.37
C GLU A 59 34.35 -6.64 -9.75
N LEU A 60 35.15 -6.31 -8.74
CA LEU A 60 36.55 -6.00 -8.92
C LEU A 60 37.18 -7.29 -9.44
N ASP A 61 37.50 -7.33 -10.73
CA ASP A 61 38.27 -8.42 -11.30
C ASP A 61 39.58 -8.55 -10.49
N PRO A 62 39.83 -9.69 -9.83
CA PRO A 62 41.03 -9.92 -9.02
C PRO A 62 42.34 -9.74 -9.81
N SER A 63 42.27 -9.71 -11.15
CA SER A 63 43.41 -9.42 -12.01
C SER A 63 43.97 -8.00 -11.82
N TYR A 64 43.18 -7.04 -11.32
CA TYR A 64 43.64 -5.65 -11.12
C TYR A 64 44.50 -5.47 -9.85
N ASP A 65 44.44 -6.40 -8.88
CA ASP A 65 45.26 -6.35 -7.67
C ASP A 65 46.73 -6.75 -7.90
N PHE A 66 47.01 -7.51 -8.97
CA PHE A 66 48.37 -8.01 -9.28
C PHE A 66 49.25 -7.05 -10.10
N GLN A 67 48.74 -5.88 -10.51
CA GLN A 67 49.50 -4.90 -11.31
C GLN A 67 50.14 -3.76 -10.50
N MET A 68 50.00 -3.75 -9.17
CA MET A 68 50.63 -2.77 -8.26
C MET A 68 51.67 -3.42 -7.32
N GLY A 69 52.49 -4.34 -7.86
CA GLY A 69 53.61 -4.98 -7.17
C GLY A 69 54.92 -4.85 -7.95
#